data_AF-A0A1V4D8P9-F1
#
_entry.id   AF-A0A1V4D8P9-F1
#
_cell.length_a   1.000
_cell.length_b   1.000
_cell.length_c   1.000
_cell.angle_alpha   90.00
_cell.angle_beta   90.00
_cell.angle_gamma   90.00
#
_symmetry.space_group_name_H-M   'P 1'
#
loop_
_entity.id
_entity.type
_entity.pdbx_description
1 polymer ?
#
loop_
_entity_poly.entity_id
_entity_poly.type
_entity_poly.pdbx_seq_one_letter_code
_entity_poly.pdbx_strand_id
1 'polypeptide(L)'
;MRSTLRNTMIGLLSATALAATPWLTAPATATTDAPQKKAAAEFTDNFDGAAGSAVDGSKWGLETGDNVNNHERQYYTDGNKNAALDGNGNLVITARKENPANYNCWYGQCEYTSARLNTSQKFTTASGHVEARMKVPQGQGMWPAFWMLGDDIGSAGWPNCGEIDIMENVGFEPSTVHGTLHGPGYSGEGGIGAGYTLPNGAKFSDDFHTFAIDWSPNKITWSVDGNVYQTRTPSDLNGNRWVFDHPFYIILNLAVGGYWPGDPDGSTSFPQQLVVDYVKVTGGS
;
A
#
# COMPACT_ATOMS: atom_id res chain seq x y z
N MET A 1 -54.67 -4.59 64.10
CA MET A 1 -56.15 -4.59 64.28
C MET A 1 -56.69 -3.23 63.85
N ARG A 2 -57.87 -3.23 63.22
CA ARG A 2 -58.67 -2.08 62.71
C ARG A 2 -58.24 -1.60 61.32
N SER A 3 -58.83 -2.09 60.24
CA SER A 3 -60.23 -2.05 59.76
C SER A 3 -60.71 -0.66 59.30
N THR A 4 -60.77 -0.50 57.98
CA THR A 4 -61.87 0.05 57.17
C THR A 4 -62.71 1.23 57.68
N LEU A 5 -62.70 2.31 56.89
CA LEU A 5 -63.84 3.19 56.54
C LEU A 5 -63.74 3.36 55.01
N ARG A 6 -64.67 2.97 54.12
CA ARG A 6 -66.12 3.24 53.99
C ARG A 6 -66.47 4.72 54.19
N ASN A 7 -66.59 5.47 53.08
CA ASN A 7 -67.87 6.09 52.78
C ASN A 7 -68.06 6.48 51.31
N THR A 8 -69.31 6.29 50.92
CA THR A 8 -69.99 6.30 49.63
C THR A 8 -70.50 7.70 49.27
N MET A 9 -70.50 8.06 47.98
CA MET A 9 -71.55 8.86 47.30
C MET A 9 -71.35 8.66 45.79
N ILE A 10 -72.14 7.82 45.12
CA ILE A 10 -73.44 8.10 44.47
C ILE A 10 -73.35 9.31 43.52
N GLY A 11 -73.48 9.06 42.21
CA GLY A 11 -73.69 10.13 41.25
C GLY A 11 -73.71 9.72 39.77
N LEU A 12 -74.86 9.19 39.34
CA LEU A 12 -75.41 9.17 37.97
C LEU A 12 -74.81 8.22 36.91
N LEU A 13 -75.68 7.31 36.47
CA LEU A 13 -75.65 6.63 35.18
C LEU A 13 -75.71 7.65 34.03
N SER A 14 -74.90 7.42 33.01
CA SER A 14 -75.23 7.77 31.63
C SER A 14 -74.68 6.66 30.75
N ALA A 15 -75.59 5.95 30.08
CA ALA A 15 -75.28 4.89 29.14
C ALA A 15 -74.67 5.50 27.88
N THR A 16 -73.42 5.16 27.59
CA THR A 16 -72.80 5.41 26.29
C THR A 16 -72.31 4.09 25.72
N ALA A 17 -72.85 3.75 24.54
CA ALA A 17 -72.53 2.57 23.78
C ALA A 17 -71.02 2.46 23.51
N LEU A 18 -70.44 1.29 23.82
CA LEU A 18 -69.10 0.93 23.34
C LEU A 18 -69.16 0.68 21.83
N ALA A 19 -68.72 1.64 21.04
CA ALA A 19 -68.18 1.37 19.71
C ALA A 19 -66.71 0.94 19.90
N ALA A 20 -66.43 -0.35 19.75
CA ALA A 20 -65.07 -0.85 19.69
C ALA A 20 -64.43 -0.36 18.38
N THR A 21 -63.67 0.74 18.44
CA THR A 21 -62.78 1.13 17.35
C THR A 21 -61.58 0.17 17.33
N PRO A 22 -61.33 -0.55 16.22
CA PRO A 22 -60.09 -1.31 16.10
C PRO A 22 -58.92 -0.32 16.12
N TRP A 23 -57.98 -0.56 17.04
CA TRP A 23 -56.70 0.15 17.04
C TRP A 23 -55.94 -0.32 15.81
N LEU A 24 -55.96 0.47 14.74
CA LEU A 24 -55.03 0.33 13.63
C LEU A 24 -53.64 0.63 14.19
N THR A 25 -52.87 -0.42 14.46
CA THR A 25 -51.42 -0.30 14.64
C THR A 25 -50.84 0.24 13.33
N ALA A 26 -50.42 1.50 13.33
CA ALA A 26 -49.64 2.05 12.23
C ALA A 26 -48.39 1.16 12.05
N PRO A 27 -48.06 0.70 10.82
CA PRO A 27 -46.83 -0.02 10.60
C PRO A 27 -45.66 0.90 10.99
N ALA A 28 -44.76 0.39 11.84
CA ALA A 28 -43.51 1.06 12.15
C ALA A 28 -42.80 1.35 10.83
N THR A 29 -42.64 2.63 10.51
CA THR A 29 -41.79 3.07 9.42
C THR A 29 -40.39 2.59 9.73
N ALA A 30 -39.96 1.53 9.04
CA ALA A 30 -38.57 1.13 9.00
C ALA A 30 -37.78 2.36 8.54
N THR A 31 -37.02 2.96 9.47
CA THR A 31 -35.99 3.93 9.12
C THR A 31 -35.07 3.22 8.16
N THR A 32 -35.11 3.62 6.90
CA THR A 32 -34.10 3.23 5.92
C THR A 32 -32.77 3.69 6.48
N ASP A 33 -31.95 2.76 6.95
CA ASP A 33 -30.56 3.03 7.27
C ASP A 33 -29.95 3.75 6.06
N ALA A 34 -29.51 4.99 6.26
CA ALA A 34 -28.65 5.65 5.31
C ALA A 34 -27.49 4.69 5.01
N PRO A 35 -27.03 4.55 3.76
CA PRO A 35 -25.92 3.66 3.45
C PRO A 35 -24.77 4.00 4.39
N GLN A 36 -24.45 3.08 5.30
CA GLN A 36 -23.23 3.15 6.10
C GLN A 36 -22.11 3.40 5.10
N LYS A 37 -21.40 4.53 5.21
CA LYS A 37 -20.12 4.70 4.52
C LYS A 37 -19.35 3.42 4.78
N LYS A 38 -19.11 2.61 3.73
CA LYS A 38 -18.33 1.39 3.83
C LYS A 38 -17.03 1.79 4.50
N ALA A 39 -16.75 1.24 5.69
CA ALA A 39 -15.50 1.51 6.38
C ALA A 39 -14.38 1.24 5.37
N ALA A 40 -13.51 2.23 5.16
CA ALA A 40 -12.46 2.09 4.19
C ALA A 40 -11.52 0.96 4.62
N ALA A 41 -10.87 0.32 3.64
CA ALA A 41 -9.86 -0.69 3.93
C ALA A 41 -8.70 -0.03 4.69
N GLU A 42 -8.39 -0.53 5.88
CA GLU A 42 -7.26 -0.10 6.68
C GLU A 42 -6.21 -1.22 6.71
N PHE A 43 -4.94 -0.82 6.64
CA PHE A 43 -3.80 -1.71 6.78
C PHE A 43 -2.75 -1.01 7.62
N THR A 44 -2.08 -1.74 8.50
CA THR A 44 -0.92 -1.23 9.22
C THR A 44 0.03 -2.37 9.51
N ASP A 45 1.31 -2.15 9.25
CA ASP A 45 2.38 -2.99 9.75
C ASP A 45 3.52 -2.11 10.26
N ASN A 46 3.81 -2.23 11.56
CA ASN A 46 4.90 -1.51 12.23
C ASN A 46 6.17 -2.38 12.35
N PHE A 47 6.15 -3.59 11.78
CA PHE A 47 7.28 -4.50 11.76
C PHE A 47 7.89 -4.81 13.14
N ASP A 48 7.06 -4.80 14.17
CA ASP A 48 7.42 -5.19 15.53
C ASP A 48 7.74 -6.69 15.60
N GLY A 49 8.88 -7.03 16.20
CA GLY A 49 9.29 -8.42 16.40
C GLY A 49 10.76 -8.54 16.79
N ALA A 50 11.21 -9.76 17.07
CA ALA A 50 12.60 -10.00 17.43
C ALA A 50 13.53 -9.87 16.20
N ALA A 51 14.80 -9.49 16.45
CA ALA A 51 15.80 -9.43 15.39
C ALA A 51 15.95 -10.78 14.69
N GLY A 52 15.90 -10.78 13.35
CA GLY A 52 15.96 -11.97 12.51
C GLY A 52 14.62 -12.68 12.31
N SER A 53 13.52 -12.22 12.93
CA SER A 53 12.19 -12.76 12.64
C SER A 53 11.79 -12.50 11.18
N ALA A 54 11.02 -13.43 10.61
CA ALA A 54 10.39 -13.23 9.31
C ALA A 54 9.26 -12.20 9.40
N VAL A 55 8.86 -11.64 8.25
CA VAL A 55 7.65 -10.81 8.14
C VAL A 55 6.38 -11.58 8.48
N ASP A 56 5.32 -10.86 8.84
CA ASP A 56 4.01 -11.45 9.08
C ASP A 56 3.43 -12.03 7.78
N GLY A 57 3.49 -13.35 7.66
CA GLY A 57 2.98 -14.08 6.49
C GLY A 57 1.46 -13.98 6.29
N SER A 58 0.71 -13.47 7.26
CA SER A 58 -0.71 -13.14 7.07
C SER A 58 -0.90 -11.84 6.29
N LYS A 59 0.09 -10.93 6.32
CA LYS A 59 0.09 -9.64 5.63
C LYS A 59 0.90 -9.63 4.35
N TRP A 60 2.03 -10.36 4.33
CA TRP A 60 3.01 -10.33 3.24
C TRP A 60 3.23 -11.70 2.61
N GLY A 61 3.30 -11.74 1.28
CA GLY A 61 3.84 -12.85 0.50
C GLY A 61 5.23 -12.49 -0.04
N LEU A 62 6.13 -13.47 -0.09
CA LEU A 62 7.45 -13.31 -0.69
C LEU A 62 7.42 -13.78 -2.14
N GLU A 63 7.90 -12.94 -3.05
CA GLU A 63 8.14 -13.32 -4.44
C GLU A 63 9.56 -13.86 -4.58
N THR A 64 9.72 -14.93 -5.36
CA THR A 64 11.01 -15.58 -5.59
C THR A 64 11.31 -15.71 -7.07
N GLY A 65 12.55 -15.52 -7.47
CA GLY A 65 12.98 -15.59 -8.86
C GLY A 65 13.79 -14.37 -9.29
N ASP A 66 14.29 -14.41 -10.51
CA ASP A 66 14.85 -13.23 -11.17
C ASP A 66 13.74 -12.38 -11.82
N ASN A 67 14.08 -11.18 -12.26
CA ASN A 67 13.17 -10.32 -13.01
C ASN A 67 13.82 -9.89 -14.34
N VAL A 68 13.51 -10.65 -15.40
CA VAL A 68 14.07 -10.40 -16.75
C VAL A 68 13.45 -9.17 -17.42
N ASN A 69 12.23 -8.78 -17.05
CA ASN A 69 11.49 -7.72 -17.75
C ASN A 69 12.23 -6.37 -17.70
N ASN A 70 12.89 -6.10 -16.58
CA ASN A 70 13.70 -4.90 -16.37
C ASN A 70 15.20 -5.17 -16.42
N HIS A 71 15.62 -6.39 -16.81
CA HIS A 71 17.01 -6.82 -16.77
C HIS A 71 17.66 -6.69 -15.39
N GLU A 72 16.87 -6.91 -14.33
CA GLU A 72 17.36 -6.88 -12.95
C GLU A 72 18.33 -8.03 -12.69
N ARG A 73 19.30 -7.82 -11.79
CA ARG A 73 20.42 -8.72 -11.54
C ARG A 73 20.25 -9.60 -10.30
N GLN A 74 19.37 -9.23 -9.37
CA GLN A 74 19.12 -10.04 -8.19
C GLN A 74 18.26 -11.26 -8.49
N TYR A 75 18.47 -12.29 -7.68
CA TYR A 75 17.47 -13.31 -7.41
C TYR A 75 16.72 -12.94 -6.12
N TYR A 76 15.41 -12.76 -6.19
CA TYR A 76 14.58 -12.61 -4.98
C TYR A 76 14.43 -13.96 -4.28
N THR A 77 14.69 -13.99 -2.97
CA THR A 77 14.69 -15.24 -2.19
C THR A 77 13.48 -15.34 -1.26
N ASP A 78 13.16 -16.56 -0.86
CA ASP A 78 12.25 -16.83 0.25
C ASP A 78 12.94 -16.68 1.63
N GLY A 79 12.18 -16.99 2.68
CA GLY A 79 12.66 -16.99 4.05
C GLY A 79 13.01 -15.59 4.56
N ASN A 80 13.94 -15.54 5.51
CA ASN A 80 14.29 -14.33 6.25
C ASN A 80 15.75 -13.88 6.06
N LYS A 81 16.46 -14.41 5.07
CA LYS A 81 17.88 -14.03 4.83
C LYS A 81 18.02 -12.65 4.19
N ASN A 82 17.08 -12.31 3.31
CA ASN A 82 17.06 -11.05 2.58
C ASN A 82 15.91 -10.12 3.02
N ALA A 83 14.96 -10.60 3.83
CA ALA A 83 13.92 -9.77 4.46
C ALA A 83 13.68 -10.23 5.91
N ALA A 84 14.07 -9.43 6.89
CA ALA A 84 13.88 -9.77 8.30
C ALA A 84 13.61 -8.53 9.14
N LEU A 85 13.00 -8.75 10.30
CA LEU A 85 12.83 -7.73 11.33
C LEU A 85 14.17 -7.46 12.02
N ASP A 86 14.45 -6.21 12.38
CA ASP A 86 15.73 -5.83 13.02
C ASP A 86 15.71 -5.88 14.55
N GLY A 87 14.54 -6.06 15.17
CA GLY A 87 14.38 -6.02 16.62
C GLY A 87 14.01 -4.64 17.18
N ASN A 88 13.96 -3.61 16.35
CA ASN A 88 13.71 -2.22 16.71
C ASN A 88 12.48 -1.63 16.01
N GLY A 89 11.56 -2.50 15.54
CA GLY A 89 10.36 -2.08 14.82
C GLY A 89 10.61 -1.74 13.36
N ASN A 90 11.58 -2.38 12.70
CA ASN A 90 11.78 -2.19 11.26
C ASN A 90 11.83 -3.53 10.51
N LEU A 91 11.27 -3.54 9.31
CA LEU A 91 11.63 -4.50 8.27
C LEU A 91 12.91 -4.04 7.59
N VAL A 92 13.86 -4.95 7.38
CA VAL A 92 15.08 -4.73 6.63
C VAL A 92 15.13 -5.65 5.42
N ILE A 93 14.98 -5.08 4.23
CA ILE A 93 15.24 -5.76 2.96
C ILE A 93 16.71 -5.56 2.61
N THR A 94 17.48 -6.65 2.52
CA THR A 94 18.94 -6.62 2.30
C THR A 94 19.30 -7.20 0.94
N ALA A 95 19.87 -6.36 0.08
CA ALA A 95 20.54 -6.79 -1.14
C ALA A 95 21.97 -7.23 -0.81
N ARG A 96 22.37 -8.40 -1.32
CA ARG A 96 23.67 -9.03 -1.05
C ARG A 96 24.32 -9.45 -2.35
N LYS A 97 25.66 -9.43 -2.39
CA LYS A 97 26.46 -10.03 -3.47
C LYS A 97 26.86 -11.44 -3.06
N GLU A 98 25.97 -12.39 -3.27
CA GLU A 98 26.13 -13.80 -2.92
C GLU A 98 25.19 -14.69 -3.74
N ASN A 99 25.46 -15.99 -3.76
CA ASN A 99 24.56 -16.98 -4.35
C ASN A 99 24.64 -18.30 -3.57
N PRO A 100 24.02 -18.37 -2.38
CA PRO A 100 24.19 -19.50 -1.47
C PRO A 100 23.54 -20.81 -1.95
N ALA A 101 22.60 -20.74 -2.91
CA ALA A 101 21.87 -21.91 -3.39
C ALA A 101 22.09 -22.21 -4.88
N ASN A 102 23.13 -21.63 -5.50
CA ASN A 102 23.44 -21.79 -6.93
C ASN A 102 22.25 -21.46 -7.85
N TYR A 103 21.54 -20.37 -7.54
CA TYR A 103 20.47 -19.83 -8.36
C TYR A 103 21.00 -19.48 -9.77
N ASN A 104 20.15 -19.66 -10.78
CA ASN A 104 20.36 -19.20 -12.14
C ASN A 104 19.42 -18.04 -12.44
N CYS A 105 19.97 -16.99 -13.00
CA CYS A 105 19.30 -15.79 -13.47
C CYS A 105 19.38 -15.79 -15.01
N TRP A 106 18.66 -14.88 -15.67
CA TRP A 106 18.66 -14.73 -17.12
C TRP A 106 20.07 -14.57 -17.75
N TYR A 107 21.07 -14.13 -16.97
CA TYR A 107 22.46 -13.95 -17.40
C TYR A 107 23.41 -15.09 -16.98
N GLY A 108 22.90 -16.21 -16.45
CA GLY A 108 23.69 -17.35 -15.97
C GLY A 108 23.65 -17.50 -14.46
N GLN A 109 24.77 -17.82 -13.83
CA GLN A 109 24.82 -17.95 -12.37
C GLN A 109 24.53 -16.59 -11.72
N CYS A 110 23.51 -16.52 -10.88
CA CYS A 110 23.18 -15.27 -10.19
C CYS A 110 24.36 -14.80 -9.32
N GLU A 111 24.55 -13.48 -9.24
CA GLU A 111 25.59 -12.87 -8.40
C GLU A 111 25.02 -12.14 -7.18
N TYR A 112 23.72 -11.85 -7.19
CA TYR A 112 23.06 -11.03 -6.19
C TYR A 112 21.78 -11.68 -5.68
N THR A 113 21.48 -11.48 -4.40
CA THR A 113 20.19 -11.84 -3.77
C THR A 113 19.55 -10.62 -3.14
N SER A 114 18.21 -10.61 -3.12
CA SER A 114 17.42 -9.57 -2.43
C SER A 114 16.05 -10.14 -2.04
N ALA A 115 15.11 -9.28 -1.63
CA ALA A 115 13.72 -9.68 -1.39
C ALA A 115 12.72 -8.72 -2.05
N ARG A 116 11.56 -9.29 -2.38
CA ARG A 116 10.37 -8.61 -2.88
C ARG A 116 9.16 -9.17 -2.13
N LEU A 117 8.40 -8.28 -1.51
CA LEU A 117 7.24 -8.60 -0.70
C LEU A 117 6.01 -7.95 -1.29
N ASN A 118 4.87 -8.62 -1.23
CA ASN A 118 3.60 -8.03 -1.64
C ASN A 118 2.44 -8.40 -0.74
N THR A 119 1.36 -7.63 -0.80
CA THR A 119 0.11 -7.90 -0.07
C THR A 119 -0.95 -8.59 -0.93
N SER A 120 -0.60 -9.11 -2.11
CA SER A 120 -1.55 -9.76 -3.01
C SER A 120 -2.30 -10.90 -2.30
N GLN A 121 -3.61 -11.00 -2.53
CA GLN A 121 -4.53 -11.94 -1.88
C GLN A 121 -4.64 -11.80 -0.34
N LYS A 122 -3.98 -10.80 0.27
CA LYS A 122 -3.97 -10.54 1.72
C LYS A 122 -4.61 -9.20 2.05
N PHE A 123 -4.23 -8.17 1.31
CA PHE A 123 -4.78 -6.82 1.40
C PHE A 123 -4.73 -6.11 0.05
N THR A 124 -5.86 -5.52 -0.33
CA THR A 124 -5.98 -4.60 -1.46
C THR A 124 -6.78 -3.37 -1.06
N THR A 125 -6.55 -2.24 -1.73
CA THR A 125 -7.38 -1.05 -1.61
C THR A 125 -7.61 -0.40 -2.97
N ALA A 126 -8.72 0.32 -3.15
CA ALA A 126 -9.05 1.06 -4.37
C ALA A 126 -9.02 2.59 -4.18
N SER A 127 -8.60 3.05 -2.98
CA SER A 127 -8.48 4.46 -2.60
C SER A 127 -7.85 4.58 -1.21
N GLY A 128 -7.57 5.81 -0.78
CA GLY A 128 -7.14 6.12 0.57
C GLY A 128 -5.78 6.80 0.61
N HIS A 129 -5.31 7.04 1.83
CA HIS A 129 -3.97 7.49 2.09
C HIS A 129 -3.07 6.28 2.30
N VAL A 130 -2.10 6.07 1.41
CA VAL A 130 -1.16 4.96 1.43
C VAL A 130 0.24 5.53 1.66
N GLU A 131 0.88 5.15 2.77
CA GLU A 131 2.20 5.66 3.14
C GLU A 131 3.12 4.57 3.66
N ALA A 132 4.43 4.80 3.51
CA ALA A 132 5.47 4.05 4.19
C ALA A 132 6.57 5.00 4.67
N ARG A 133 7.10 4.76 5.87
CA ARG A 133 8.28 5.46 6.38
C ARG A 133 9.50 4.58 6.19
N MET A 134 10.45 5.03 5.38
CA MET A 134 11.57 4.21 4.94
C MET A 134 12.86 5.01 4.82
N LYS A 135 13.99 4.35 5.02
CA LYS A 135 15.32 4.83 4.67
C LYS A 135 15.85 3.98 3.52
N VAL A 136 16.14 4.62 2.40
CA VAL A 136 16.52 3.93 1.16
C VAL A 136 18.05 3.76 1.07
N PRO A 137 18.57 2.71 0.40
CA PRO A 137 20.01 2.59 0.18
C PRO A 137 20.52 3.62 -0.84
N GLN A 138 21.84 3.77 -0.92
CA GLN A 138 22.51 4.48 -2.01
C GLN A 138 23.56 3.59 -2.66
N GLY A 139 23.96 3.92 -3.89
CA GLY A 139 25.00 3.22 -4.62
C GLY A 139 24.55 2.82 -6.01
N GLN A 140 25.47 2.87 -6.96
CA GLN A 140 25.23 2.52 -8.35
C GLN A 140 24.54 1.15 -8.44
N GLY A 141 23.47 1.08 -9.25
CA GLY A 141 22.68 -0.13 -9.45
C GLY A 141 21.69 -0.50 -8.34
N MET A 142 21.57 0.25 -7.24
CA MET A 142 20.48 0.02 -6.28
C MET A 142 19.17 0.62 -6.77
N TRP A 143 18.07 -0.11 -6.63
CA TRP A 143 16.73 0.34 -7.01
C TRP A 143 15.68 -0.10 -5.99
N PRO A 144 15.56 0.61 -4.85
CA PRO A 144 14.46 0.44 -3.90
C PRO A 144 13.15 0.95 -4.48
N ALA A 145 12.06 0.24 -4.21
CA ALA A 145 10.72 0.63 -4.63
C ALA A 145 9.65 0.33 -3.57
N PHE A 146 8.72 1.27 -3.43
CA PHE A 146 7.42 1.12 -2.77
C PHE A 146 6.34 1.53 -3.75
N TRP A 147 5.51 0.56 -4.12
CA TRP A 147 4.64 0.68 -5.28
C TRP A 147 3.43 -0.23 -5.11
N MET A 148 2.50 -0.12 -6.06
CA MET A 148 1.26 -0.87 -6.06
C MET A 148 0.92 -1.38 -7.44
N LEU A 149 0.25 -2.52 -7.51
CA LEU A 149 -0.18 -3.15 -8.76
C LEU A 149 -1.63 -3.59 -8.70
N GLY A 150 -2.35 -3.47 -9.81
CA GLY A 150 -3.75 -3.90 -9.90
C GLY A 150 -3.92 -5.38 -9.54
N ASP A 151 -4.91 -5.69 -8.70
CA ASP A 151 -5.16 -7.06 -8.24
C ASP A 151 -5.73 -7.98 -9.34
N ASP A 152 -6.10 -7.41 -10.48
CA ASP A 152 -6.58 -8.07 -11.68
C ASP A 152 -5.47 -8.37 -12.70
N ILE A 153 -4.19 -8.22 -12.34
CA ILE A 153 -3.03 -8.51 -13.22
C ILE A 153 -3.12 -9.89 -13.89
N GLY A 154 -3.64 -10.91 -13.23
CA GLY A 154 -3.80 -12.24 -13.80
C GLY A 154 -4.80 -12.32 -14.96
N SER A 155 -5.77 -11.40 -15.01
CA SER A 155 -6.78 -11.32 -16.07
C SER A 155 -6.56 -10.17 -17.06
N ALA A 156 -6.12 -9.00 -16.60
CA ALA A 156 -5.92 -7.82 -17.42
C ALA A 156 -4.51 -7.79 -18.05
N GLY A 157 -3.53 -8.36 -17.36
CA GLY A 157 -2.12 -8.24 -17.70
C GLY A 157 -1.58 -6.81 -17.52
N TRP A 158 -0.26 -6.68 -17.44
CA TRP A 158 0.40 -5.39 -17.47
C TRP A 158 0.50 -4.86 -18.92
N PRO A 159 0.29 -3.54 -19.19
CA PRO A 159 0.02 -2.47 -18.24
C PRO A 159 -1.48 -2.20 -17.98
N ASN A 160 -2.39 -3.08 -18.43
CA ASN A 160 -3.83 -2.83 -18.32
C ASN A 160 -4.36 -2.88 -16.89
N CYS A 161 -3.71 -3.64 -16.00
CA CYS A 161 -4.01 -3.68 -14.57
C CYS A 161 -3.60 -2.39 -13.82
N GLY A 162 -2.83 -1.52 -14.47
CA GLY A 162 -2.26 -0.33 -13.84
C GLY A 162 -1.16 -0.64 -12.81
N GLU A 163 -0.32 0.37 -12.59
CA GLU A 163 0.77 0.40 -11.61
C GLU A 163 0.88 1.81 -11.04
N ILE A 164 1.05 1.89 -9.71
CA ILE A 164 1.25 3.16 -9.00
C ILE A 164 2.56 3.07 -8.23
N ASP A 165 3.58 3.76 -8.73
CA ASP A 165 4.87 3.87 -8.05
C ASP A 165 4.80 5.02 -7.06
N ILE A 166 4.73 4.70 -5.77
CA ILE A 166 4.65 5.70 -4.70
C ILE A 166 6.04 6.32 -4.48
N MET A 167 7.07 5.48 -4.50
CA MET A 167 8.46 5.87 -4.41
C MET A 167 9.33 4.87 -5.14
N GLU A 168 10.10 5.36 -6.10
CA GLU A 168 11.29 4.69 -6.61
C GLU A 168 12.50 5.60 -6.43
N ASN A 169 13.66 5.01 -6.15
CA ASN A 169 14.95 5.71 -6.23
C ASN A 169 15.92 4.87 -7.08
N VAL A 170 16.81 5.54 -7.79
CA VAL A 170 18.00 4.91 -8.38
C VAL A 170 19.22 5.38 -7.62
N GLY A 171 20.06 4.44 -7.17
CA GLY A 171 21.09 4.73 -6.17
C GLY A 171 22.25 5.61 -6.67
N PHE A 172 22.34 5.91 -7.98
CA PHE A 172 23.22 6.94 -8.52
C PHE A 172 22.68 8.37 -8.33
N GLU A 173 21.40 8.51 -8.03
CA GLU A 173 20.70 9.77 -7.75
C GLU A 173 20.10 9.74 -6.33
N PRO A 174 20.94 9.69 -5.27
CA PRO A 174 20.48 9.42 -3.90
C PRO A 174 19.61 10.54 -3.28
N SER A 175 19.52 11.70 -3.94
CA SER A 175 18.75 12.86 -3.49
C SER A 175 17.36 12.95 -4.11
N THR A 176 17.02 12.10 -5.09
CA THR A 176 15.77 12.19 -5.85
C THR A 176 14.97 10.89 -5.76
N VAL A 177 13.66 11.01 -5.58
CA VAL A 177 12.71 9.90 -5.76
C VAL A 177 11.75 10.20 -6.89
N HIS A 178 11.14 9.16 -7.44
CA HIS A 178 10.19 9.23 -8.54
C HIS A 178 8.86 8.63 -8.09
N GLY A 179 7.77 9.31 -8.44
CA GLY A 179 6.43 8.75 -8.39
C GLY A 179 5.86 8.70 -9.79
N THR A 180 5.28 7.57 -10.17
CA THR A 180 4.93 7.28 -11.56
C THR A 180 3.61 6.51 -11.62
N LEU A 181 2.86 6.71 -12.70
CA LEU A 181 1.76 5.86 -13.09
C LEU A 181 2.11 5.13 -14.38
N HIS A 182 1.86 3.83 -14.40
CA HIS A 182 1.84 3.05 -15.63
C HIS A 182 0.44 2.53 -15.93
N GLY A 183 0.03 2.64 -17.19
CA GLY A 183 -1.25 2.18 -17.68
C GLY A 183 -1.27 2.03 -19.21
N PRO A 184 -2.41 1.61 -19.79
CA PRO A 184 -2.51 1.37 -21.23
C PRO A 184 -2.29 2.68 -22.02
N GLY A 185 -1.18 2.74 -22.76
CA GLY A 185 -0.77 3.90 -23.55
C GLY A 185 0.15 4.89 -22.82
N TYR A 186 0.55 4.59 -21.58
CA TYR A 186 1.47 5.38 -20.77
C TYR A 186 2.22 4.47 -19.78
N SER A 187 3.13 3.62 -20.26
CA SER A 187 3.84 2.64 -19.43
C SER A 187 5.31 2.47 -19.85
N GLY A 188 6.09 1.75 -19.04
CA GLY A 188 7.55 1.63 -19.25
C GLY A 188 8.21 3.01 -19.21
N GLU A 189 9.10 3.30 -20.15
CA GLU A 189 9.71 4.64 -20.30
C GLU A 189 8.68 5.76 -20.53
N GLY A 190 7.47 5.41 -21.00
CA GLY A 190 6.35 6.35 -21.21
C GLY A 190 5.42 6.49 -20.01
N GLY A 191 5.79 6.00 -18.83
CA GLY A 191 5.07 6.27 -17.59
C GLY A 191 4.93 7.77 -17.32
N ILE A 192 3.85 8.17 -16.65
CA ILE A 192 3.61 9.57 -16.31
C ILE A 192 3.92 9.81 -14.84
N GLY A 193 4.88 10.70 -14.59
CA GLY A 193 5.37 10.89 -13.23
C GLY A 193 6.10 12.21 -13.07
N ALA A 194 6.72 12.36 -11.92
CA ALA A 194 7.62 13.47 -11.60
C ALA A 194 8.66 13.00 -10.58
N GLY A 195 9.81 13.67 -10.57
CA GLY A 195 10.81 13.51 -9.53
C GLY A 195 10.60 14.50 -8.39
N TYR A 196 11.01 14.12 -7.19
CA TYR A 196 11.15 15.02 -6.04
C TYR A 196 12.57 14.91 -5.49
N THR A 197 13.28 16.04 -5.47
CA THR A 197 14.66 16.13 -4.99
C THR A 197 14.71 16.84 -3.65
N LEU A 198 15.37 16.24 -2.66
CA LEU A 198 15.59 16.88 -1.37
C LEU A 198 16.43 18.16 -1.52
N PRO A 199 16.12 19.22 -0.76
CA PRO A 199 16.87 20.46 -0.82
C PRO A 199 18.29 20.29 -0.26
N ASN A 200 19.17 21.23 -0.62
CA ASN A 200 20.53 21.35 -0.06
C ASN A 200 21.44 20.14 -0.26
N GLY A 201 21.14 19.26 -1.21
CA GLY A 201 21.93 18.06 -1.50
C GLY A 201 21.82 16.97 -0.44
N ALA A 202 20.79 17.02 0.42
CA ALA A 202 20.45 15.92 1.31
C ALA A 202 20.08 14.67 0.52
N LYS A 203 20.24 13.49 1.13
CA LYS A 203 19.99 12.21 0.48
C LYS A 203 18.95 11.42 1.25
N PHE A 204 18.13 10.65 0.53
CA PHE A 204 17.16 9.74 1.13
C PHE A 204 17.80 8.57 1.87
N SER A 205 19.12 8.38 1.72
CA SER A 205 19.91 7.39 2.44
C SER A 205 20.44 7.86 3.79
N ASP A 206 20.33 9.16 4.09
CA ASP A 206 20.83 9.74 5.34
C ASP A 206 19.86 9.51 6.51
N ASP A 207 18.55 9.53 6.26
CA ASP A 207 17.51 9.38 7.28
C ASP A 207 16.25 8.69 6.71
N PHE A 208 15.30 8.36 7.59
CA PHE A 208 13.97 7.91 7.21
C PHE A 208 13.13 9.08 6.71
N HIS A 209 12.41 8.83 5.62
CA HIS A 209 11.42 9.73 5.04
C HIS A 209 10.07 9.02 4.88
N THR A 210 8.99 9.79 4.94
CA THR A 210 7.64 9.28 4.68
C THR A 210 7.27 9.52 3.23
N PHE A 211 7.01 8.44 2.50
CA PHE A 211 6.56 8.47 1.11
C PHE A 211 5.09 8.08 1.06
N ALA A 212 4.27 8.90 0.42
CA ALA A 212 2.82 8.70 0.47
C ALA A 212 2.11 9.08 -0.83
N ILE A 213 0.94 8.46 -1.03
CA ILE A 213 -0.10 8.93 -1.94
C ILE A 213 -1.42 9.18 -1.22
N ASP A 214 -2.12 10.23 -1.62
CA ASP A 214 -3.55 10.39 -1.42
C ASP A 214 -4.29 10.01 -2.70
N TRP A 215 -5.03 8.90 -2.65
CA TRP A 215 -5.67 8.30 -3.80
C TRP A 215 -7.19 8.30 -3.68
N SER A 216 -7.84 8.80 -4.72
CA SER A 216 -9.28 8.65 -4.97
C SER A 216 -9.51 8.23 -6.43
N PRO A 217 -10.72 7.75 -6.81
CA PRO A 217 -10.95 7.15 -8.12
C PRO A 217 -10.54 7.98 -9.35
N ASN A 218 -10.42 9.31 -9.24
CA ASN A 218 -10.06 10.19 -10.35
C ASN A 218 -8.84 11.08 -10.05
N LYS A 219 -8.09 10.79 -8.98
CA LYS A 219 -6.98 11.63 -8.56
C LYS A 219 -6.01 10.87 -7.66
N ILE A 220 -4.72 10.94 -7.98
CA ILE A 220 -3.64 10.46 -7.12
C ILE A 220 -2.69 11.64 -6.88
N THR A 221 -2.31 11.88 -5.62
CA THR A 221 -1.40 12.96 -5.22
C THR A 221 -0.26 12.37 -4.42
N TRP A 222 0.98 12.63 -4.83
CA TRP A 222 2.17 12.11 -4.15
C TRP A 222 2.76 13.16 -3.23
N SER A 223 3.32 12.70 -2.11
CA SER A 223 4.05 13.54 -1.18
C SER A 223 5.27 12.83 -0.58
N VAL A 224 6.24 13.64 -0.19
CA VAL A 224 7.42 13.22 0.59
C VAL A 224 7.49 14.09 1.85
N ASP A 225 7.45 13.45 3.01
CA ASP A 225 7.37 14.12 4.33
C ASP A 225 6.21 15.12 4.41
N GLY A 226 5.08 14.79 3.79
CA GLY A 226 3.91 15.66 3.68
C GLY A 226 4.02 16.79 2.64
N ASN A 227 5.16 16.94 1.95
CA ASN A 227 5.32 17.89 0.86
C ASN A 227 4.79 17.30 -0.44
N VAL A 228 3.64 17.79 -0.90
CA VAL A 228 3.07 17.39 -2.19
C VAL A 228 3.96 17.89 -3.32
N TYR A 229 4.33 16.99 -4.24
CA TYR A 229 5.17 17.32 -5.38
C TYR A 229 4.52 17.02 -6.75
N GLN A 230 3.47 16.19 -6.78
CA GLN A 230 2.67 16.00 -7.99
C GLN A 230 1.26 15.50 -7.69
N THR A 231 0.36 15.78 -8.64
CA THR A 231 -0.99 15.22 -8.72
C THR A 231 -1.26 14.77 -10.15
N ARG A 232 -1.88 13.60 -10.31
CA ARG A 232 -2.33 13.06 -11.59
C ARG A 232 -3.82 12.76 -11.57
N THR A 233 -4.45 12.96 -12.71
CA THR A 233 -5.89 12.83 -12.96
C THR A 233 -6.12 12.22 -14.35
N PRO A 234 -7.34 11.74 -14.67
CA PRO A 234 -7.66 11.27 -16.02
C PRO A 234 -7.34 12.27 -17.15
N SER A 235 -7.39 13.59 -16.89
CA SER A 235 -7.06 14.60 -17.92
C SER A 235 -5.57 14.63 -18.30
N ASP A 236 -4.69 14.07 -17.48
CA ASP A 236 -3.25 14.00 -17.77
C ASP A 236 -2.90 12.87 -18.77
N LEU A 237 -3.87 12.01 -19.11
CA LEU A 237 -3.63 10.80 -19.89
C LEU A 237 -3.71 10.99 -21.41
N ASN A 238 -3.92 12.21 -21.91
CA ASN A 238 -4.08 12.52 -23.34
C ASN A 238 -5.14 11.64 -24.04
N GLY A 239 -6.23 11.30 -23.34
CA GLY A 239 -7.31 10.46 -23.85
C GLY A 239 -7.11 8.95 -23.68
N ASN A 240 -5.95 8.51 -23.15
CA ASN A 240 -5.76 7.12 -22.74
C ASN A 240 -6.64 6.76 -21.54
N ARG A 241 -6.87 5.45 -21.35
CA ARG A 241 -7.75 4.94 -20.30
C ARG A 241 -7.13 5.09 -18.91
N TRP A 242 -7.90 5.65 -17.97
CA TRP A 242 -7.60 5.61 -16.54
C TRP A 242 -7.89 4.22 -15.97
N VAL A 243 -6.93 3.63 -15.26
CA VAL A 243 -6.99 2.26 -14.72
C VAL A 243 -6.66 2.21 -13.22
N PHE A 244 -7.00 3.28 -12.48
CA PHE A 244 -6.71 3.39 -11.04
C PHE A 244 -8.00 3.58 -10.23
N ASP A 245 -9.08 2.95 -10.69
CA ASP A 245 -10.43 2.96 -10.09
C ASP A 245 -10.90 1.56 -9.67
N HIS A 246 -9.95 0.64 -9.45
CA HIS A 246 -10.15 -0.72 -8.94
C HIS A 246 -9.11 -1.06 -7.86
N PRO A 247 -9.18 -2.24 -7.19
CA PRO A 247 -8.26 -2.57 -6.12
C PRO A 247 -6.82 -2.84 -6.59
N PHE A 248 -5.86 -2.39 -5.78
CA PHE A 248 -4.42 -2.57 -5.93
C PHE A 248 -3.84 -3.19 -4.66
N TYR A 249 -2.81 -4.01 -4.79
CA TYR A 249 -2.01 -4.50 -3.68
C TYR A 249 -0.66 -3.77 -3.60
N ILE A 250 -0.05 -3.78 -2.42
CA ILE A 250 1.22 -3.10 -2.13
C ILE A 250 2.39 -4.03 -2.43
N ILE A 251 3.51 -3.46 -2.91
CA ILE A 251 4.77 -4.14 -3.14
C ILE A 251 5.92 -3.32 -2.51
N LEU A 252 6.83 -4.01 -1.83
CA LEU A 252 8.12 -3.49 -1.37
C LEU A 252 9.25 -4.35 -1.92
N ASN A 253 10.26 -3.76 -2.54
CA ASN A 253 11.45 -4.49 -2.94
C ASN A 253 12.70 -3.61 -2.98
N LEU A 254 13.84 -4.29 -3.03
CA LEU A 254 15.13 -3.69 -3.36
C LEU A 254 15.71 -4.44 -4.56
N ALA A 255 15.53 -3.91 -5.76
CA ALA A 255 16.17 -4.43 -6.95
C ALA A 255 17.67 -4.06 -6.98
N VAL A 256 18.44 -4.87 -7.70
CA VAL A 256 19.87 -4.69 -7.97
C VAL A 256 20.06 -4.76 -9.47
N GLY A 257 20.61 -3.73 -10.07
CA GLY A 257 20.75 -3.64 -11.51
C GLY A 257 19.43 -3.40 -12.23
N GLY A 258 19.51 -3.33 -13.56
CA GLY A 258 18.36 -3.10 -14.43
C GLY A 258 18.63 -2.01 -15.45
N TYR A 259 17.74 -1.88 -16.43
CA TYR A 259 17.88 -0.89 -17.50
C TYR A 259 18.00 0.54 -17.00
N TRP A 260 17.19 0.90 -16.00
CA TRP A 260 17.16 2.26 -15.47
C TRP A 260 18.28 2.56 -14.46
N PRO A 261 18.47 1.79 -13.37
CA PRO A 261 19.54 2.07 -12.41
C PRO A 261 20.94 1.79 -12.98
N GLY A 262 21.05 1.04 -14.08
CA GLY A 262 22.30 0.43 -14.54
C GLY A 262 22.76 -0.67 -13.59
N ASP A 263 23.81 -1.40 -13.94
CA ASP A 263 24.35 -2.45 -13.07
C ASP A 263 25.20 -1.88 -11.93
N PRO A 264 25.36 -2.59 -10.79
CA PRO A 264 26.37 -2.27 -9.80
C PRO A 264 27.79 -2.22 -10.41
N ASP A 265 28.62 -1.31 -9.92
CA ASP A 265 30.02 -1.19 -10.33
C ASP A 265 30.98 -1.19 -9.11
N GLY A 266 32.24 -0.82 -9.33
CA GLY A 266 33.25 -0.78 -8.26
C GLY A 266 32.97 0.23 -7.14
N SER A 267 32.01 1.14 -7.32
CA SER A 267 31.56 2.08 -6.29
C SER A 267 30.46 1.51 -5.38
N THR A 268 29.79 0.43 -5.80
CA THR A 268 28.69 -0.18 -5.05
C THR A 268 29.23 -1.08 -3.94
N SER A 269 29.00 -0.67 -2.68
CA SER A 269 29.34 -1.50 -1.52
C SER A 269 28.15 -2.41 -1.16
N PHE A 270 28.41 -3.69 -0.89
CA PHE A 270 27.40 -4.63 -0.38
C PHE A 270 27.72 -5.07 1.05
N PRO A 271 26.71 -5.40 1.89
CA PRO A 271 25.29 -5.38 1.57
C PRO A 271 24.70 -3.96 1.52
N GLN A 272 23.55 -3.82 0.85
CA GLN A 272 22.72 -2.60 0.86
C GLN A 272 21.36 -2.91 1.49
N GLN A 273 20.78 -1.94 2.17
CA GLN A 273 19.57 -2.14 2.97
C GLN A 273 18.52 -1.07 2.67
N LEU A 274 17.32 -1.53 2.35
CA LEU A 274 16.08 -0.75 2.44
C LEU A 274 15.48 -1.05 3.81
N VAL A 275 15.35 -0.02 4.65
CA VAL A 275 14.84 -0.13 6.01
C VAL A 275 13.47 0.53 6.07
N VAL A 276 12.46 -0.21 6.50
CA VAL A 276 11.05 0.21 6.53
C VAL A 276 10.56 0.17 7.97
N ASP A 277 10.20 1.33 8.50
CA ASP A 277 9.66 1.50 9.86
C ASP A 277 8.19 1.07 9.91
N TYR A 278 7.37 1.56 8.98
CA TYR A 278 6.00 1.10 8.85
C TYR A 278 5.46 1.21 7.43
N VAL A 279 4.39 0.46 7.17
CA VAL A 279 3.47 0.66 6.05
C VAL A 279 2.07 0.86 6.61
N LYS A 280 1.36 1.88 6.11
CA LYS A 280 0.02 2.23 6.59
C LYS A 280 -0.90 2.63 5.44
N VAL A 281 -2.12 2.13 5.50
CA VAL A 281 -3.23 2.55 4.65
C VAL A 281 -4.38 3.00 5.54
N THR A 282 -4.86 4.21 5.32
CA THR A 282 -6.04 4.75 6.00
C THR A 282 -7.09 5.20 5.00
N GLY A 283 -8.34 5.15 5.45
CA GLY A 283 -9.48 5.47 4.60
C GLY A 283 -9.47 6.88 4.03
N GLY A 284 -9.76 6.98 2.74
CA GLY A 284 -9.95 8.26 2.07
C GLY A 284 -11.18 8.99 2.62
N SER A 285 -10.99 10.26 2.98
CA SER A 285 -12.03 11.19 3.46
C SER A 285 -13.11 11.45 2.42
#